data_AF-A0A5C9AYH7-F1
#
_entry.id   AF-A0A5C9AYH7-F1
#
_cell.length_a   1.000
_cell.length_b   1.000
_cell.length_c   1.000
_cell.angle_alpha   90.00
_cell.angle_beta   90.00
_cell.angle_gamma   90.00
#
_symmetry.space_group_name_H-M   'P 1'
#
loop_
_entity.id
_entity.type
_entity.pdbx_description
1 polymer ?
#
loop_
_entity_poly.entity_id
_entity_poly.type
_entity_poly.pdbx_seq_one_letter_code
_entity_poly.pdbx_strand_id
1 'polypeptide(L)'
;MGATMPFAAMRFLLFLALLAPPASAACPSRPTDVFPPTLERQQVNLERELDAPWQAGGAIVLYCDAEGRPQAGRSSHPPRDAMEEQARRAEHWALASKLNMAKKGEAHPRGLPLAKPQMELLQRFAMADAGAVWLREVADDSLRLFNKGYLDYDRTLWARSVKAGRLPPLSRLLNGKLSDKGLFAGDANVFKFSGYAGPGAMAHPGAIGLGDGGLRCQFPSSNELVDPHAILSHEFGHTRYGDPASGGSLLGEARTVERYENPVRVRNGYEPRALYFERVNQGALEAKKDSLFDRLLRLERQRGIAVKDQTMVERYHCDCPGPLPIILDCEVRELPAGEDASAPVQDHDCKLNWKPDLAPLR
;
A
#
# COMPACT_ATOMS: atom_id res chain seq x y z
N MET A 1 29.84 16.18 -65.33
CA MET A 1 30.84 15.88 -64.29
C MET A 1 30.18 14.99 -63.25
N GLY A 2 30.23 13.67 -63.44
CA GLY A 2 29.65 12.68 -62.52
C GLY A 2 30.77 12.03 -61.73
N ALA A 3 30.84 12.32 -60.43
CA ALA A 3 31.78 11.67 -59.53
C ALA A 3 31.21 10.30 -59.12
N THR A 4 31.66 9.25 -59.78
CA THR A 4 31.44 7.87 -59.35
C THR A 4 32.35 7.59 -58.14
N MET A 5 31.77 7.52 -56.94
CA MET A 5 32.49 7.01 -55.79
C MET A 5 32.88 5.54 -56.04
N PRO A 6 34.13 5.14 -55.77
CA PRO A 6 34.56 3.76 -55.96
C PRO A 6 33.87 2.86 -54.91
N PHE A 7 33.15 1.84 -55.39
CA PHE A 7 32.49 0.79 -54.59
C PHE A 7 33.38 0.15 -53.50
N ALA A 8 34.71 0.25 -53.63
CA ALA A 8 35.67 -0.23 -52.65
C ALA A 8 35.64 0.55 -51.31
N ALA A 9 35.41 1.86 -51.35
CA ALA A 9 35.38 2.69 -50.13
C ALA A 9 34.17 2.39 -49.24
N MET A 10 33.04 2.01 -49.86
CA MET A 10 31.80 1.69 -49.14
C MET A 10 31.86 0.33 -48.42
N ARG A 11 32.62 -0.64 -48.97
CA ARG A 11 32.85 -1.94 -48.31
C ARG A 11 33.78 -1.84 -47.11
N PHE A 12 34.76 -0.92 -47.14
CA PHE A 12 35.70 -0.72 -46.03
C PHE A 12 35.03 -0.06 -44.81
N LEU A 13 34.11 0.89 -45.04
CA LEU A 13 33.30 1.52 -43.98
C LEU A 13 32.32 0.52 -43.31
N LEU A 14 31.74 -0.40 -44.07
CA LEU A 14 30.88 -1.47 -43.53
C LEU A 14 31.66 -2.49 -42.69
N PHE A 15 32.90 -2.81 -43.08
CA PHE A 15 33.79 -3.69 -42.30
C PHE A 15 34.29 -3.04 -41.00
N LEU A 16 34.55 -1.72 -41.01
CA LEU A 16 34.92 -0.96 -39.81
C LEU A 16 33.75 -0.82 -38.81
N ALA A 17 32.50 -0.73 -39.29
CA ALA A 17 31.32 -0.75 -38.41
C ALA A 17 31.05 -2.13 -37.77
N LEU A 18 31.49 -3.21 -38.41
CA LEU A 18 31.42 -4.59 -37.88
C LEU A 18 32.59 -4.95 -36.94
N LEU A 19 33.65 -4.13 -36.92
CA LEU A 19 34.82 -4.27 -36.03
C LEU A 19 34.74 -3.34 -34.81
N ALA A 20 33.70 -2.52 -34.69
CA ALA A 20 33.42 -1.86 -33.43
C ALA A 20 33.17 -2.96 -32.39
N PRO A 21 33.98 -3.07 -31.32
CA PRO A 21 33.67 -4.01 -30.25
C PRO A 21 32.24 -3.71 -29.81
N PRO A 22 31.39 -4.73 -29.57
CA PRO A 22 30.07 -4.47 -29.03
C PRO A 22 30.30 -3.61 -27.80
N ALA A 23 29.79 -2.38 -27.82
CA ALA A 23 29.89 -1.47 -26.70
C ALA A 23 29.36 -2.26 -25.52
N SER A 24 30.26 -2.77 -24.68
CA SER A 24 29.89 -3.47 -23.47
C SER A 24 29.22 -2.39 -22.67
N ALA A 25 27.88 -2.42 -22.63
CA ALA A 25 27.12 -1.41 -21.93
C ALA A 25 27.64 -1.41 -20.49
N ALA A 26 28.41 -0.37 -20.17
CA ALA A 26 28.90 -0.17 -18.82
C ALA A 26 27.66 -0.10 -17.94
N CYS A 27 27.70 -0.78 -16.80
CA CYS A 27 26.56 -0.74 -15.90
C CYS A 27 26.26 0.72 -15.53
N PRO A 28 24.99 1.17 -15.64
CA PRO A 28 24.68 2.57 -15.42
C PRO A 28 24.98 2.95 -13.97
N SER A 29 25.80 3.97 -13.78
CA SER A 29 26.01 4.62 -12.49
C SER A 29 24.70 5.27 -12.01
N ARG A 30 24.61 5.58 -10.71
CA ARG A 30 23.45 6.26 -10.14
C ARG A 30 23.14 7.57 -10.88
N PRO A 31 21.94 7.75 -11.45
CA PRO A 31 21.50 9.03 -12.00
C PRO A 31 21.47 10.13 -10.92
N THR A 32 21.67 11.38 -11.32
CA THR A 32 21.75 12.53 -10.38
C THR A 32 20.44 12.82 -9.65
N ASP A 33 19.32 12.41 -10.23
CA ASP A 33 17.95 12.59 -9.75
C ASP A 33 17.40 11.34 -9.03
N VAL A 34 18.24 10.33 -8.81
CA VAL A 34 17.86 9.09 -8.15
C VAL A 34 18.46 9.03 -6.75
N PHE A 35 17.59 8.94 -5.76
CA PHE A 35 17.97 8.93 -4.34
C PHE A 35 17.61 7.60 -3.70
N PRO A 36 18.51 6.98 -2.91
CA PRO A 36 18.12 5.85 -2.07
C PRO A 36 17.16 6.33 -0.97
N PRO A 37 16.27 5.46 -0.45
CA PRO A 37 15.41 5.83 0.66
C PRO A 37 16.24 6.26 1.88
N THR A 38 15.72 7.22 2.65
CA THR A 38 16.33 7.64 3.92
C THR A 38 16.49 6.44 4.86
N LEU A 39 17.58 6.40 5.63
CA LEU A 39 17.82 5.30 6.57
C LEU A 39 16.75 5.26 7.67
N GLU A 40 16.36 6.44 8.16
CA GLU A 40 15.28 6.60 9.13
C GLU A 40 13.93 6.65 8.43
N ARG A 41 12.96 5.92 9.00
CA ARG A 41 11.57 5.94 8.57
C ARG A 41 10.90 7.17 9.15
N GLN A 42 10.10 7.84 8.33
CA GLN A 42 9.24 8.92 8.78
C GLN A 42 7.81 8.40 8.88
N GLN A 43 7.07 8.92 9.86
CA GLN A 43 5.64 8.62 9.93
C GLN A 43 4.94 9.25 8.72
N VAL A 44 4.07 8.47 8.08
CA VAL A 44 3.25 8.96 6.98
C VAL A 44 2.29 10.03 7.49
N ASN A 45 2.29 11.19 6.83
CA ASN A 45 1.22 12.19 6.96
C ASN A 45 0.23 11.95 5.82
N LEU A 46 -0.75 11.08 6.05
CA LEU A 46 -1.60 10.58 4.98
C LEU A 46 -2.46 11.68 4.36
N GLU A 47 -2.98 12.61 5.17
CA GLU A 47 -3.74 13.77 4.69
C GLU A 47 -2.94 14.57 3.65
N ARG A 48 -1.70 14.96 3.99
CA ARG A 48 -0.82 15.70 3.07
C ARG A 48 -0.45 14.87 1.83
N GLU A 49 -0.18 13.58 2.01
CA GLU A 49 0.26 12.70 0.91
C GLU A 49 -0.88 12.43 -0.09
N LEU A 50 -2.14 12.43 0.36
CA LEU A 50 -3.30 12.29 -0.52
C LEU A 50 -3.57 13.52 -1.38
N ASP A 51 -3.09 14.71 -1.03
CA ASP A 51 -3.19 15.90 -1.90
C ASP A 51 -2.33 15.73 -3.16
N ALA A 52 -1.25 14.96 -3.07
CA ALA A 52 -0.36 14.67 -4.17
C ALA A 52 0.15 13.21 -4.10
N PRO A 53 -0.69 12.21 -4.37
CA PRO A 53 -0.31 10.80 -4.22
C PRO A 53 0.77 10.38 -5.24
N TRP A 54 0.97 11.17 -6.29
CA TRP A 54 2.09 11.05 -7.21
C TRP A 54 3.42 11.55 -6.60
N GLN A 55 3.39 12.49 -5.65
CA GLN A 55 4.55 12.84 -4.80
C GLN A 55 4.87 11.73 -3.82
N ALA A 56 4.09 10.65 -3.78
CA ALA A 56 4.40 9.46 -3.02
C ALA A 56 5.60 8.67 -3.62
N GLY A 57 6.70 9.34 -3.98
CA GLY A 57 7.98 8.79 -4.43
C GLY A 57 7.99 8.40 -5.91
N GLY A 58 8.90 8.94 -6.72
CA GLY A 58 8.98 8.57 -8.14
C GLY A 58 9.34 7.10 -8.39
N ALA A 59 9.44 6.73 -9.66
CA ALA A 59 9.68 5.35 -10.10
C ALA A 59 10.94 4.74 -9.45
N ILE A 60 10.90 3.44 -9.20
CA ILE A 60 12.06 2.68 -8.72
C ILE A 60 13.05 2.53 -9.88
N VAL A 61 14.28 2.98 -9.67
CA VAL A 61 15.35 2.91 -10.66
C VAL A 61 16.48 2.05 -10.12
N LEU A 62 16.93 1.10 -10.94
CA LEU A 62 18.13 0.31 -10.67
C LEU A 62 19.38 0.98 -11.23
N TYR A 63 20.49 0.85 -10.52
CA TYR A 63 21.80 1.35 -10.93
C TYR A 63 22.91 0.48 -10.33
N CYS A 64 24.17 0.74 -10.69
CA CYS A 64 25.35 0.08 -10.12
C CYS A 64 26.02 0.91 -9.02
N ASP A 65 26.51 0.22 -8.00
CA ASP A 65 27.59 0.75 -7.15
C ASP A 65 28.95 0.71 -7.85
N ALA A 66 30.00 1.17 -7.14
CA ALA A 66 31.36 1.21 -7.67
C ALA A 66 31.93 -0.19 -7.99
N GLU A 67 31.39 -1.24 -7.35
CA GLU A 67 31.78 -2.63 -7.59
C GLU A 67 30.91 -3.34 -8.65
N GLY A 68 29.97 -2.63 -9.27
CA GLY A 68 29.08 -3.18 -10.30
C GLY A 68 27.92 -4.03 -9.75
N ARG A 69 27.64 -3.95 -8.44
CA ARG A 69 26.50 -4.63 -7.83
C ARG A 69 25.24 -3.79 -8.00
N PRO A 70 24.05 -4.43 -8.11
CA PRO A 70 22.82 -3.69 -8.27
C PRO A 70 22.47 -2.94 -6.98
N GLN A 71 21.99 -1.72 -7.17
CA GLN A 71 21.42 -0.84 -6.17
C GLN A 71 20.08 -0.33 -6.70
N ALA A 72 19.23 0.14 -5.80
CA ALA A 72 17.93 0.70 -6.14
C ALA A 72 17.71 2.05 -5.45
N GLY A 73 16.95 2.93 -6.10
CA GLY A 73 16.54 4.23 -5.56
C GLY A 73 15.24 4.68 -6.20
N ARG A 74 14.81 5.88 -5.84
CA ARG A 74 13.64 6.53 -6.44
C ARG A 74 14.06 7.71 -7.30
N SER A 75 13.44 7.81 -8.46
CA SER A 75 13.43 9.06 -9.23
C SER A 75 12.76 10.16 -8.41
N SER A 76 13.28 11.38 -8.49
CA SER A 76 12.64 12.57 -7.94
C SER A 76 11.53 13.12 -8.84
N HIS A 77 11.40 12.60 -10.06
CA HIS A 77 10.43 13.09 -11.02
C HIS A 77 9.03 12.49 -10.79
N PRO A 78 7.96 13.29 -10.96
CA PRO A 78 6.61 12.76 -10.98
C PRO A 78 6.39 11.85 -12.19
N PRO A 79 5.41 10.92 -12.13
CA PRO A 79 4.97 10.18 -13.30
C PRO A 79 4.51 11.16 -14.39
N ARG A 80 4.87 10.90 -15.65
CA ARG A 80 4.51 11.79 -16.77
C ARG A 80 3.03 11.74 -17.11
N ASP A 81 2.40 10.58 -16.87
CA ASP A 81 1.02 10.31 -17.19
C ASP A 81 0.43 9.21 -16.28
N ALA A 82 -0.86 8.93 -16.46
CA ALA A 82 -1.57 7.91 -15.71
C ALA A 82 -1.05 6.49 -15.96
N MET A 83 -0.48 6.21 -17.14
CA MET A 83 0.07 4.89 -17.44
C MET A 83 1.37 4.64 -16.68
N GLU A 84 2.24 5.65 -16.59
CA GLU A 84 3.46 5.60 -15.79
C GLU A 84 3.13 5.45 -14.30
N GLU A 85 2.11 6.17 -13.83
CA GLU A 85 1.61 6.02 -12.47
C GLU A 85 1.07 4.61 -12.18
N GLN A 86 0.28 4.06 -13.09
CA GLN A 86 -0.23 2.69 -12.99
C GLN A 86 0.91 1.66 -12.97
N ALA A 87 1.92 1.85 -13.82
CA ALA A 87 3.10 0.98 -13.85
C ALA A 87 3.92 1.05 -12.55
N ARG A 88 4.03 2.25 -11.95
CA ARG A 88 4.67 2.46 -10.65
C ARG A 88 3.94 1.70 -9.54
N ARG A 89 2.61 1.86 -9.45
CA ARG A 89 1.76 1.14 -8.47
C ARG A 89 1.86 -0.37 -8.66
N ALA A 90 1.86 -0.83 -9.92
CA ALA A 90 2.03 -2.25 -10.24
C ALA A 90 3.39 -2.80 -9.80
N GLU A 91 4.47 -2.04 -9.93
CA GLU A 91 5.79 -2.45 -9.44
C GLU A 91 5.83 -2.52 -7.90
N HIS A 92 5.23 -1.56 -7.19
CA HIS A 92 5.11 -1.60 -5.74
C HIS A 92 4.33 -2.83 -5.27
N TRP A 93 3.20 -3.12 -5.92
CA TRP A 93 2.42 -4.33 -5.64
C TRP A 93 3.19 -5.62 -5.95
N ALA A 94 3.94 -5.66 -7.06
CA ALA A 94 4.74 -6.82 -7.43
C ALA A 94 5.86 -7.09 -6.40
N LEU A 95 6.49 -6.04 -5.88
CA LEU A 95 7.44 -6.15 -4.77
C LEU A 95 6.78 -6.68 -3.50
N ALA A 96 5.64 -6.06 -3.11
CA ALA A 96 4.88 -6.47 -1.94
C ALA A 96 4.46 -7.94 -2.00
N SER A 97 3.92 -8.36 -3.14
CA SER A 97 3.50 -9.74 -3.41
C SER A 97 4.64 -10.74 -3.32
N LYS A 98 5.86 -10.32 -3.69
CA LYS A 98 7.02 -11.20 -3.71
C LYS A 98 7.70 -11.33 -2.34
N LEU A 99 7.69 -10.29 -1.52
CA LEU A 99 8.48 -10.23 -0.28
C LEU A 99 7.64 -10.27 1.00
N ASN A 100 6.45 -9.68 0.96
CA ASN A 100 5.69 -9.33 2.15
C ASN A 100 4.53 -10.28 2.43
N MET A 101 4.25 -11.26 1.56
CA MET A 101 3.21 -12.25 1.82
C MET A 101 3.67 -13.23 2.91
N ALA A 102 2.96 -13.25 4.03
CA ALA A 102 3.29 -14.08 5.17
C ALA A 102 2.94 -15.55 4.92
N LYS A 103 3.81 -16.44 5.38
CA LYS A 103 3.48 -17.84 5.63
C LYS A 103 2.72 -17.96 6.95
N LYS A 104 2.12 -19.14 7.17
CA LYS A 104 1.46 -19.47 8.44
C LYS A 104 2.43 -19.24 9.61
N GLY A 105 1.98 -18.48 10.61
CA GLY A 105 2.76 -18.18 11.82
C GLY A 105 3.86 -17.13 11.66
N GLU A 106 4.11 -16.61 10.45
CA GLU A 106 5.25 -15.71 10.19
C GLU A 106 5.01 -14.29 10.71
N ALA A 107 3.80 -13.74 10.48
CA ALA A 107 3.44 -12.40 10.97
C ALA A 107 3.00 -12.40 12.44
N HIS A 108 2.29 -13.45 12.85
CA HIS A 108 1.72 -13.64 14.19
C HIS A 108 1.45 -15.15 14.39
N PRO A 109 1.48 -15.71 15.61
CA PRO A 109 1.27 -17.16 15.84
C PRO A 109 -0.05 -17.72 15.27
N ARG A 110 -1.09 -16.88 15.20
CA ARG A 110 -2.41 -17.24 14.59
C ARG A 110 -2.55 -16.82 13.12
N GLY A 111 -1.52 -16.20 12.55
CA GLY A 111 -1.53 -15.73 11.17
C GLY A 111 -1.57 -16.88 10.17
N LEU A 112 -2.40 -16.74 9.16
CA LEU A 112 -2.57 -17.63 8.02
C LEU A 112 -1.99 -16.98 6.76
N PRO A 113 -1.68 -17.75 5.71
CA PRO A 113 -1.52 -17.20 4.37
C PRO A 113 -2.79 -16.47 3.95
N LEU A 114 -2.64 -15.40 3.16
CA LEU A 114 -3.79 -14.68 2.60
C LEU A 114 -4.59 -15.58 1.65
N ALA A 115 -5.91 -15.56 1.79
CA ALA A 115 -6.83 -16.14 0.82
C ALA A 115 -6.91 -15.27 -0.44
N LYS A 116 -7.32 -15.88 -1.56
CA LYS A 116 -7.45 -15.19 -2.86
C LYS A 116 -8.26 -13.88 -2.78
N PRO A 117 -9.44 -13.81 -2.14
CA PRO A 117 -10.21 -12.56 -2.05
C PRO A 117 -9.47 -11.46 -1.28
N GLN A 118 -8.67 -11.83 -0.28
CA GLN A 118 -7.88 -10.87 0.52
C GLN A 118 -6.70 -10.33 -0.29
N MET A 119 -6.05 -11.19 -1.10
CA MET A 119 -5.02 -10.75 -2.04
C MET A 119 -5.61 -9.80 -3.09
N GLU A 120 -6.81 -10.10 -3.60
CA GLU A 120 -7.51 -9.23 -4.56
C GLU A 120 -7.86 -7.87 -3.94
N LEU A 121 -8.32 -7.83 -2.68
CA LEU A 121 -8.53 -6.57 -1.96
C LEU A 121 -7.22 -5.77 -1.85
N LEU A 122 -6.13 -6.40 -1.40
CA LEU A 122 -4.83 -5.71 -1.28
C LEU A 122 -4.30 -5.22 -2.63
N GLN A 123 -4.54 -5.97 -3.70
CA GLN A 123 -4.18 -5.55 -5.05
C GLN A 123 -4.99 -4.31 -5.48
N ARG A 124 -6.31 -4.29 -5.24
CA ARG A 124 -7.15 -3.10 -5.51
C ARG A 124 -6.68 -1.91 -4.69
N PHE A 125 -6.41 -2.13 -3.40
CA PHE A 125 -5.86 -1.10 -2.52
C PHE A 125 -4.56 -0.53 -3.06
N ALA A 126 -3.62 -1.38 -3.50
CA ALA A 126 -2.35 -0.95 -4.06
C ALA A 126 -2.48 -0.10 -5.33
N MET A 127 -3.60 -0.21 -6.05
CA MET A 127 -3.91 0.63 -7.20
C MET A 127 -4.67 1.91 -6.82
N ALA A 128 -5.20 2.03 -5.59
CA ALA A 128 -5.84 3.25 -5.08
C ALA A 128 -4.81 4.23 -4.51
N ASP A 129 -5.20 5.50 -4.33
CA ASP A 129 -4.26 6.55 -3.90
C ASP A 129 -3.70 6.31 -2.50
N ALA A 130 -4.55 5.89 -1.55
CA ALA A 130 -4.09 5.54 -0.21
C ALA A 130 -3.10 4.38 -0.23
N GLY A 131 -3.39 3.30 -0.98
CA GLY A 131 -2.46 2.20 -1.09
C GLY A 131 -1.19 2.57 -1.86
N ALA A 132 -1.22 3.49 -2.81
CA ALA A 132 0.00 4.00 -3.45
C ALA A 132 0.95 4.64 -2.42
N VAL A 133 0.42 5.38 -1.44
CA VAL A 133 1.20 5.95 -0.33
C VAL A 133 1.76 4.84 0.58
N TRP A 134 0.94 3.88 1.00
CA TRP A 134 1.40 2.84 1.92
C TRP A 134 2.36 1.83 1.28
N LEU A 135 2.09 1.39 0.05
CA LEU A 135 2.95 0.44 -0.65
C LEU A 135 4.26 1.10 -1.13
N ARG A 136 4.33 2.44 -1.23
CA ARG A 136 5.61 3.14 -1.34
C ARG A 136 6.50 2.86 -0.14
N GLU A 137 5.99 3.01 1.09
CA GLU A 137 6.79 2.78 2.30
C GLU A 137 7.27 1.32 2.40
N VAL A 138 6.40 0.38 2.05
CA VAL A 138 6.75 -1.04 1.97
C VAL A 138 7.83 -1.31 0.92
N ALA A 139 7.74 -0.64 -0.24
CA ALA A 139 8.76 -0.72 -1.28
C ALA A 139 10.08 -0.06 -0.82
N ASP A 140 10.04 1.07 -0.12
CA ASP A 140 11.23 1.74 0.42
C ASP A 140 11.97 0.89 1.43
N ASP A 141 11.24 0.16 2.28
CA ASP A 141 11.84 -0.85 3.13
C ASP A 141 12.50 -1.98 2.33
N SER A 142 11.88 -2.40 1.23
CA SER A 142 12.49 -3.39 0.33
C SER A 142 13.78 -2.86 -0.32
N LEU A 143 13.79 -1.58 -0.73
CA LEU A 143 14.98 -0.91 -1.27
C LEU A 143 16.09 -0.78 -0.22
N ARG A 144 15.77 -0.41 1.03
CA ARG A 144 16.74 -0.35 2.13
C ARG A 144 17.38 -1.72 2.36
N LEU A 145 16.58 -2.79 2.43
CA LEU A 145 17.07 -4.16 2.61
C LEU A 145 17.92 -4.61 1.41
N PHE A 146 17.49 -4.29 0.19
CA PHE A 146 18.23 -4.62 -1.03
C PHE A 146 19.60 -3.95 -1.07
N ASN A 147 19.65 -2.64 -0.83
CA ASN A 147 20.89 -1.86 -0.87
C ASN A 147 21.87 -2.25 0.26
N LYS A 148 21.36 -2.72 1.40
CA LYS A 148 22.18 -3.34 2.48
C LYS A 148 22.73 -4.71 2.10
N GLY A 149 22.29 -5.29 0.98
CA GLY A 149 22.61 -6.65 0.55
C GLY A 149 21.91 -7.71 1.38
N TYR A 150 20.76 -7.40 1.98
CA TYR A 150 19.98 -8.35 2.79
C TYR A 150 19.01 -9.17 1.97
N LEU A 151 18.68 -8.77 0.73
CA LEU A 151 17.81 -9.52 -0.17
C LEU A 151 18.60 -10.24 -1.25
N ASP A 152 18.25 -11.50 -1.50
CA ASP A 152 18.79 -12.27 -2.61
C ASP A 152 18.19 -11.83 -3.95
N TYR A 153 19.01 -11.85 -4.98
CA TYR A 153 18.63 -11.50 -6.34
C TYR A 153 19.23 -12.44 -7.40
N ASP A 154 18.61 -12.49 -8.56
CA ASP A 154 19.09 -13.27 -9.71
C ASP A 154 20.30 -12.60 -10.37
N ARG A 155 21.49 -13.10 -10.05
CA ARG A 155 22.77 -12.63 -10.60
C ARG A 155 22.89 -12.84 -12.11
N THR A 156 22.29 -13.90 -12.64
CA THR A 156 22.32 -14.21 -14.08
C THR A 156 21.44 -13.24 -14.85
N LEU A 157 20.24 -12.96 -14.34
CA LEU A 157 19.37 -11.92 -14.89
C LEU A 157 20.06 -10.56 -14.84
N TRP A 158 20.69 -10.19 -13.72
CA TRP A 158 21.44 -8.95 -13.59
C TRP A 158 22.52 -8.81 -14.66
N ALA A 159 23.44 -9.78 -14.74
CA ALA A 159 24.55 -9.74 -15.68
C ALA A 159 24.07 -9.64 -17.14
N ARG A 160 23.02 -10.40 -17.49
CA ARG A 160 22.40 -10.34 -18.82
C ARG A 160 21.77 -8.98 -19.11
N SER A 161 21.06 -8.40 -18.15
CA SER A 161 20.41 -7.10 -18.29
C SER A 161 21.40 -5.94 -18.40
N VAL A 162 22.49 -5.98 -17.64
CA VAL A 162 23.60 -5.02 -17.76
C VAL A 162 24.21 -5.11 -19.16
N LYS A 163 24.54 -6.32 -19.62
CA LYS A 163 25.09 -6.54 -20.98
C LYS A 163 24.14 -6.03 -22.08
N ALA A 164 22.84 -6.15 -21.87
CA ALA A 164 21.81 -5.69 -22.82
C ALA A 164 21.51 -4.19 -22.72
N GLY A 165 22.07 -3.46 -21.75
CA GLY A 165 21.77 -2.05 -21.51
C GLY A 165 20.32 -1.80 -21.06
N ARG A 166 19.60 -2.85 -20.62
CA ARG A 166 18.19 -2.78 -20.22
C ARG A 166 17.98 -3.49 -18.90
N LEU A 167 17.90 -2.69 -17.83
CA LEU A 167 17.69 -3.20 -16.49
C LEU A 167 16.25 -3.70 -16.29
N PRO A 168 16.06 -4.79 -15.52
CA PRO A 168 14.73 -5.30 -15.21
C PRO A 168 14.09 -4.44 -14.11
N PRO A 169 12.76 -4.54 -13.90
CA PRO A 169 12.14 -4.09 -12.66
C PRO A 169 12.75 -4.80 -11.44
N LEU A 170 12.78 -4.12 -10.28
CA LEU A 170 13.34 -4.68 -9.05
C LEU A 170 12.56 -5.94 -8.62
N SER A 171 11.24 -5.92 -8.77
CA SER A 171 10.36 -7.05 -8.48
C SER A 171 10.75 -8.32 -9.26
N ARG A 172 11.27 -8.17 -10.48
CA ARG A 172 11.76 -9.31 -11.28
C ARG A 172 13.15 -9.75 -10.88
N LEU A 173 14.00 -8.81 -10.46
CA LEU A 173 15.37 -9.07 -10.07
C LEU A 173 15.47 -9.84 -8.75
N LEU A 174 14.61 -9.52 -7.77
CA LEU A 174 14.62 -10.15 -6.45
C LEU A 174 14.10 -11.59 -6.49
N ASN A 175 14.65 -12.46 -5.63
CA ASN A 175 14.22 -13.86 -5.53
C ASN A 175 13.14 -14.09 -4.45
N GLY A 176 12.77 -13.06 -3.70
CA GLY A 176 11.77 -13.16 -2.63
C GLY A 176 12.30 -13.70 -1.30
N LYS A 177 13.62 -13.75 -1.10
CA LYS A 177 14.26 -14.32 0.09
C LYS A 177 15.27 -13.35 0.70
N LEU A 178 15.45 -13.45 2.02
CA LEU A 178 16.63 -12.88 2.67
C LEU A 178 17.87 -13.69 2.24
N SER A 179 18.95 -12.97 1.97
CA SER A 179 20.30 -13.53 1.84
C SER A 179 20.81 -14.05 3.18
N ASP A 180 21.91 -14.80 3.18
CA ASP A 180 22.62 -15.20 4.41
C ASP A 180 22.91 -14.00 5.31
N LYS A 181 23.38 -12.89 4.74
CA LYS A 181 23.63 -11.64 5.49
C LYS A 181 22.35 -11.11 6.16
N GLY A 182 21.22 -11.17 5.45
CA GLY A 182 19.93 -10.74 5.97
C GLY A 182 19.36 -11.66 7.04
N LEU A 183 19.55 -12.98 6.92
CA LEU A 183 19.03 -13.96 7.88
C LEU A 183 19.61 -13.81 9.29
N PHE A 184 20.87 -13.35 9.38
CA PHE A 184 21.57 -13.16 10.65
C PHE A 184 21.64 -11.69 11.09
N ALA A 185 21.04 -10.77 10.35
CA ALA A 185 21.02 -9.36 10.68
C ALA A 185 19.85 -9.01 11.62
N GLY A 186 20.16 -8.53 12.82
CA GLY A 186 19.14 -8.14 13.81
C GLY A 186 18.24 -6.97 13.37
N ASP A 187 18.65 -6.22 12.35
CA ASP A 187 17.89 -5.11 11.77
C ASP A 187 17.17 -5.47 10.46
N ALA A 188 17.29 -6.71 9.98
CA ALA A 188 16.56 -7.19 8.80
C ALA A 188 15.11 -7.53 9.18
N ASN A 189 14.17 -6.66 8.78
CA ASN A 189 12.76 -6.88 9.04
C ASN A 189 11.87 -6.54 7.83
N VAL A 190 11.31 -7.58 7.23
CA VAL A 190 10.37 -7.49 6.11
C VAL A 190 8.95 -7.36 6.67
N PHE A 191 8.25 -6.28 6.30
CA PHE A 191 6.84 -6.09 6.65
C PHE A 191 5.97 -7.24 6.14
N LYS A 192 4.89 -7.59 6.83
CA LYS A 192 4.08 -8.76 6.44
C LYS A 192 2.60 -8.47 6.24
N PHE A 193 2.04 -9.03 5.19
CA PHE A 193 0.61 -9.17 4.96
C PHE A 193 0.21 -10.61 5.29
N SER A 194 -0.76 -10.79 6.17
CA SER A 194 -1.23 -12.10 6.61
C SER A 194 -2.75 -12.17 6.57
N GLY A 195 -3.29 -13.38 6.54
CA GLY A 195 -4.69 -13.66 6.81
C GLY A 195 -4.91 -14.10 8.27
N TYR A 196 -6.15 -14.14 8.72
CA TYR A 196 -6.55 -14.88 9.92
C TYR A 196 -8.00 -15.33 9.81
N ALA A 197 -8.36 -16.35 10.60
CA ALA A 197 -9.75 -16.81 10.71
C ALA A 197 -10.53 -15.84 11.62
N GLY A 198 -11.43 -15.05 11.03
CA GLY A 198 -12.24 -14.06 11.72
C GLY A 198 -12.61 -12.86 10.85
N PRO A 199 -13.45 -11.94 11.38
CA PRO A 199 -13.87 -10.75 10.64
C PRO A 199 -12.85 -9.61 10.78
N GLY A 200 -12.86 -8.67 9.84
CA GLY A 200 -12.16 -7.38 9.95
C GLY A 200 -10.71 -7.39 9.45
N ALA A 201 -9.91 -6.49 10.01
CA ALA A 201 -8.48 -6.43 9.83
C ALA A 201 -7.80 -6.23 11.20
N MET A 202 -6.48 -6.42 11.24
CA MET A 202 -5.68 -6.21 12.44
C MET A 202 -4.29 -5.72 12.08
N ALA A 203 -3.69 -4.93 12.96
CA ALA A 203 -2.33 -4.45 12.80
C ALA A 203 -1.39 -4.96 13.89
N HIS A 204 -0.13 -5.07 13.50
CA HIS A 204 1.04 -5.22 14.34
C HIS A 204 2.11 -4.24 13.85
N PRO A 205 3.08 -3.82 14.69
CA PRO A 205 4.10 -2.86 14.27
C PRO A 205 4.81 -3.22 12.95
N GLY A 206 4.97 -4.52 12.63
CA GLY A 206 5.58 -5.02 11.41
C GLY A 206 4.65 -5.75 10.45
N ALA A 207 3.34 -5.77 10.67
CA ALA A 207 2.42 -6.54 9.84
C ALA A 207 0.98 -6.01 9.85
N ILE A 208 0.23 -6.33 8.82
CA ILE A 208 -1.24 -6.29 8.86
C ILE A 208 -1.82 -7.67 8.57
N GLY A 209 -2.97 -7.94 9.16
CA GLY A 209 -3.74 -9.17 9.03
C GLY A 209 -5.13 -8.88 8.47
N LEU A 210 -5.59 -9.67 7.51
CA LEU A 210 -6.93 -9.60 6.95
C LEU A 210 -7.77 -10.80 7.40
N GLY A 211 -8.98 -10.53 7.85
CA GLY A 211 -9.94 -11.55 8.23
C GLY A 211 -10.55 -12.24 7.01
N ASP A 212 -10.78 -13.55 7.10
CA ASP A 212 -11.47 -14.34 6.06
C ASP A 212 -12.99 -14.18 6.10
N GLY A 213 -13.53 -13.64 7.19
CA GLY A 213 -14.94 -13.23 7.31
C GLY A 213 -15.28 -11.92 6.58
N GLY A 214 -14.28 -11.29 5.96
CA GLY A 214 -14.43 -10.04 5.22
C GLY A 214 -14.59 -8.78 6.08
N LEU A 215 -14.82 -7.65 5.41
CA LEU A 215 -15.17 -6.38 6.03
C LEU A 215 -16.69 -6.22 6.03
N ARG A 216 -17.24 -5.57 7.06
CA ARG A 216 -18.68 -5.30 7.17
C ARG A 216 -19.07 -4.20 6.19
N CYS A 217 -20.35 -4.15 5.81
CA CYS A 217 -20.87 -3.05 5.01
C CYS A 217 -21.03 -1.75 5.80
N GLN A 218 -21.33 -1.86 7.09
CA GLN A 218 -21.54 -0.74 8.01
C GLN A 218 -20.85 -0.96 9.35
N PHE A 219 -20.46 0.12 10.00
CA PHE A 219 -19.96 0.09 11.37
C PHE A 219 -21.11 -0.16 12.36
N PRO A 220 -20.98 -1.14 13.27
CA PRO A 220 -22.07 -1.51 14.17
C PRO A 220 -22.52 -0.41 15.13
N SER A 221 -21.60 0.48 15.51
CA SER A 221 -21.83 1.53 16.51
C SER A 221 -22.36 2.84 15.94
N SER A 222 -22.35 3.00 14.62
CA SER A 222 -22.72 4.28 14.00
C SER A 222 -23.60 4.12 12.76
N ASN A 223 -23.76 2.89 12.27
CA ASN A 223 -24.41 2.57 11.00
C ASN A 223 -23.75 3.25 9.77
N GLU A 224 -22.58 3.86 9.95
CA GLU A 224 -21.82 4.50 8.88
C GLU A 224 -21.28 3.45 7.90
N LEU A 225 -21.30 3.75 6.60
CA LEU A 225 -20.74 2.85 5.58
C LEU A 225 -19.24 2.63 5.78
N VAL A 226 -18.81 1.39 5.58
CA VAL A 226 -17.39 1.01 5.64
C VAL A 226 -16.75 1.24 4.27
N ASP A 227 -15.61 1.93 4.29
CA ASP A 227 -14.70 2.01 3.16
C ASP A 227 -13.55 1.01 3.41
N PRO A 228 -13.43 -0.07 2.61
CA PRO A 228 -12.37 -1.06 2.74
C PRO A 228 -10.95 -0.47 2.71
N HIS A 229 -10.71 0.54 1.87
CA HIS A 229 -9.40 1.18 1.75
C HIS A 229 -9.10 2.07 2.96
N ALA A 230 -10.12 2.68 3.55
CA ALA A 230 -9.98 3.43 4.80
C ALA A 230 -9.65 2.50 5.97
N ILE A 231 -10.28 1.32 6.07
CA ILE A 231 -9.92 0.31 7.09
C ILE A 231 -8.47 -0.17 6.91
N LEU A 232 -8.05 -0.48 5.68
CA LEU A 232 -6.65 -0.84 5.45
C LEU A 232 -5.69 0.28 5.87
N SER A 233 -6.04 1.52 5.57
CA SER A 233 -5.23 2.68 5.95
C SER A 233 -5.22 2.91 7.46
N HIS A 234 -6.33 2.65 8.15
CA HIS A 234 -6.41 2.61 9.60
C HIS A 234 -5.42 1.60 10.18
N GLU A 235 -5.42 0.36 9.70
CA GLU A 235 -4.49 -0.67 10.18
C GLU A 235 -3.04 -0.31 9.88
N PHE A 236 -2.74 0.22 8.69
CA PHE A 236 -1.42 0.76 8.37
C PHE A 236 -0.99 1.87 9.34
N GLY A 237 -1.95 2.68 9.79
CA GLY A 237 -1.77 3.72 10.80
C GLY A 237 -1.24 3.20 12.13
N HIS A 238 -1.49 1.93 12.48
CA HIS A 238 -0.95 1.30 13.70
C HIS A 238 0.41 0.61 13.50
N THR A 239 0.94 0.62 12.28
CA THR A 239 2.23 -0.03 11.96
C THR A 239 3.40 0.94 12.15
N ARG A 240 4.62 0.46 11.92
CA ARG A 240 5.85 1.26 11.86
C ARG A 240 5.84 2.40 10.84
N TYR A 241 4.89 2.42 9.90
CA TYR A 241 4.74 3.48 8.90
C TYR A 241 3.82 4.61 9.38
N GLY A 242 2.91 4.32 10.31
CA GLY A 242 2.02 5.30 10.91
C GLY A 242 2.49 5.70 12.31
N ASP A 243 1.59 5.60 13.28
CA ASP A 243 1.83 5.87 14.69
C ASP A 243 1.58 4.60 15.53
N PRO A 244 2.58 3.73 15.74
CA PRO A 244 2.38 2.49 16.48
C PRO A 244 2.00 2.74 17.96
N ALA A 245 2.26 3.94 18.50
CA ALA A 245 1.86 4.32 19.85
C ALA A 245 0.34 4.58 19.96
N SER A 246 -0.37 4.73 18.84
CA SER A 246 -1.83 4.88 18.83
C SER A 246 -2.56 3.53 18.93
N GLY A 247 -1.88 2.39 18.77
CA GLY A 247 -2.52 1.07 18.87
C GLY A 247 -2.95 0.72 20.29
N GLY A 248 -4.09 0.03 20.43
CA GLY A 248 -4.47 -0.65 21.66
C GLY A 248 -5.02 0.27 22.77
N SER A 249 -5.35 1.51 22.44
CA SER A 249 -6.05 2.43 23.35
C SER A 249 -7.12 3.23 22.62
N LEU A 250 -8.24 3.50 23.27
CA LEU A 250 -9.38 4.22 22.70
C LEU A 250 -9.03 5.59 22.11
N LEU A 251 -8.19 6.36 22.80
CA LEU A 251 -7.71 7.66 22.32
C LEU A 251 -6.77 7.51 21.12
N GLY A 252 -5.96 6.46 21.11
CA GLY A 252 -5.09 6.14 20.01
C GLY A 252 -5.88 5.68 18.77
N GLU A 253 -6.88 4.82 18.93
CA GLU A 253 -7.80 4.42 17.86
C GLU A 253 -8.52 5.62 17.24
N ALA A 254 -9.05 6.54 18.06
CA ALA A 254 -9.67 7.78 17.58
C ALA A 254 -8.69 8.66 16.81
N ARG A 255 -7.44 8.74 17.26
CA ARG A 255 -6.37 9.45 16.56
C ARG A 255 -6.01 8.78 15.23
N THR A 256 -6.04 7.44 15.17
CA THR A 256 -5.86 6.69 13.92
C THR A 256 -6.99 6.97 12.95
N VAL A 257 -8.24 7.00 13.42
CA VAL A 257 -9.40 7.37 12.60
C VAL A 257 -9.19 8.74 11.98
N GLU A 258 -8.83 9.74 12.77
CA GLU A 258 -8.61 11.10 12.27
C GLU A 258 -7.48 11.22 11.27
N ARG A 259 -6.35 10.54 11.52
CA ARG A 259 -5.13 10.71 10.72
C ARG A 259 -5.03 9.79 9.50
N TYR A 260 -5.66 8.63 9.55
CA TYR A 260 -5.40 7.56 8.59
C TYR A 260 -6.67 6.98 7.96
N GLU A 261 -7.81 6.98 8.66
CA GLU A 261 -9.08 6.50 8.11
C GLU A 261 -9.85 7.62 7.39
N ASN A 262 -10.13 8.71 8.10
CA ASN A 262 -10.96 9.82 7.61
C ASN A 262 -10.42 10.51 6.36
N PRO A 263 -9.10 10.74 6.21
CA PRO A 263 -8.58 11.32 4.96
C PRO A 263 -8.90 10.45 3.74
N VAL A 264 -8.89 9.13 3.90
CA VAL A 264 -9.24 8.18 2.83
C VAL A 264 -10.74 8.17 2.58
N ARG A 265 -11.54 8.14 3.66
CA ARG A 265 -13.01 8.22 3.56
C ARG A 265 -13.46 9.44 2.77
N VAL A 266 -13.00 10.63 3.18
CA VAL A 266 -13.34 11.90 2.52
C VAL A 266 -12.91 11.90 1.06
N ARG A 267 -11.69 11.41 0.78
CA ARG A 267 -11.19 11.28 -0.60
C ARG A 267 -12.08 10.38 -1.45
N ASN A 268 -12.56 9.28 -0.89
CA ASN A 268 -13.40 8.30 -1.58
C ASN A 268 -14.90 8.68 -1.58
N GLY A 269 -15.26 9.87 -1.11
CA GLY A 269 -16.65 10.36 -1.10
C GLY A 269 -17.51 9.82 0.05
N TYR A 270 -16.89 9.25 1.09
CA TYR A 270 -17.58 8.82 2.31
C TYR A 270 -17.58 9.95 3.35
N GLU A 271 -18.65 10.03 4.14
CA GLU A 271 -18.65 10.88 5.33
C GLU A 271 -17.54 10.43 6.30
N PRO A 272 -16.80 11.38 6.91
CA PRO A 272 -15.79 11.05 7.90
C PRO A 272 -16.45 10.33 9.08
N ARG A 273 -15.77 9.31 9.61
CA ARG A 273 -16.24 8.57 10.77
C ARG A 273 -16.28 9.50 11.97
N ALA A 274 -17.50 9.73 12.47
CA ALA A 274 -17.74 10.63 13.58
C ALA A 274 -17.75 9.89 14.92
N LEU A 275 -17.81 8.55 14.90
CA LEU A 275 -18.01 7.67 16.05
C LEU A 275 -17.13 6.42 15.93
N TYR A 276 -16.16 6.26 16.85
CA TYR A 276 -15.37 5.03 16.90
C TYR A 276 -16.03 3.94 17.76
N PHE A 277 -16.69 4.32 18.85
CA PHE A 277 -17.45 3.42 19.72
C PHE A 277 -18.75 4.10 20.16
N GLU A 278 -19.79 3.31 20.33
CA GLU A 278 -21.04 3.73 20.96
C GLU A 278 -21.13 3.08 22.33
N ARG A 279 -21.40 3.89 23.35
CA ARG A 279 -21.80 3.37 24.67
C ARG A 279 -23.32 3.51 24.77
N VAL A 280 -24.00 2.43 25.12
CA VAL A 280 -25.43 2.46 25.47
C VAL A 280 -25.61 3.55 26.55
N ASN A 281 -26.52 4.52 26.32
CA ASN A 281 -26.88 5.65 27.20
C ASN A 281 -25.99 6.91 27.20
N GLN A 282 -25.17 7.19 26.16
CA GLN A 282 -24.43 8.47 26.11
C GLN A 282 -25.20 9.66 25.52
N GLY A 283 -26.33 9.43 24.84
CA GLY A 283 -26.96 10.43 23.98
C GLY A 283 -26.20 10.55 22.64
N ALA A 284 -26.85 11.09 21.61
CA ALA A 284 -26.24 11.26 20.30
C ALA A 284 -25.02 12.21 20.41
N LEU A 285 -23.83 11.75 20.01
CA LEU A 285 -22.69 12.65 19.83
C LEU A 285 -22.96 13.48 18.58
N GLU A 286 -23.08 14.80 18.75
CA GLU A 286 -23.24 15.72 17.62
C GLU A 286 -22.07 15.53 16.65
N ALA A 287 -22.35 14.99 15.47
CA ALA A 287 -21.42 14.99 14.37
C ALA A 287 -21.11 16.45 14.02
N LYS A 288 -19.85 16.74 13.69
CA LYS A 288 -19.37 18.02 13.12
C LYS A 288 -18.98 19.16 14.08
N LYS A 289 -18.98 18.96 15.41
CA LYS A 289 -18.42 19.94 16.37
C LYS A 289 -17.14 19.39 17.02
N ASP A 290 -15.99 19.88 16.56
CA ASP A 290 -14.62 19.53 17.00
C ASP A 290 -14.12 18.12 16.62
N SER A 291 -12.82 17.87 16.82
CA SER A 291 -12.17 16.60 16.53
C SER A 291 -12.77 15.44 17.37
N LEU A 292 -12.80 14.22 16.85
CA LEU A 292 -13.19 13.02 17.58
C LEU A 292 -12.33 12.85 18.85
N PHE A 293 -11.04 13.09 18.75
CA PHE A 293 -10.11 13.06 19.87
C PHE A 293 -10.50 14.06 20.98
N ASP A 294 -10.80 15.31 20.62
CA ASP A 294 -11.23 16.34 21.58
C ASP A 294 -12.58 16.02 22.22
N ARG A 295 -13.50 15.44 21.44
CA ARG A 295 -14.79 14.96 21.97
C ARG A 295 -14.59 13.86 23.03
N LEU A 296 -13.65 12.95 22.82
CA LEU A 296 -13.32 11.89 23.78
C LEU A 296 -12.63 12.43 25.03
N LEU A 297 -11.68 13.35 24.90
CA LEU A 297 -11.05 14.01 26.04
C LEU A 297 -12.07 14.79 26.90
N ARG A 298 -13.06 15.44 26.27
CA ARG A 298 -14.15 16.09 27.02
C ARG A 298 -15.02 15.09 27.76
N LEU A 299 -15.34 13.94 27.16
CA LEU A 299 -16.09 12.88 27.83
C LEU A 299 -15.34 12.32 29.05
N GLU A 300 -14.02 12.13 28.96
CA GLU A 300 -13.17 11.75 30.10
C GLU A 300 -13.30 12.78 31.23
N ARG A 301 -13.08 14.07 30.92
CA ARG A 301 -13.11 15.16 31.90
C ARG A 301 -14.48 15.37 32.54
N GLN A 302 -15.56 15.25 31.77
CA GLN A 302 -16.91 15.61 32.21
C GLN A 302 -17.66 14.46 32.89
N ARG A 303 -17.42 13.20 32.48
CA ARG A 303 -18.17 12.04 32.98
C ARG A 303 -17.36 11.11 33.87
N GLY A 304 -16.11 11.47 34.19
CA GLY A 304 -15.26 10.69 35.11
C GLY A 304 -14.91 9.30 34.58
N ILE A 305 -14.91 9.13 33.26
CA ILE A 305 -14.60 7.86 32.61
C ILE A 305 -13.08 7.71 32.61
N ALA A 306 -12.52 6.92 33.52
CA ALA A 306 -11.10 6.65 33.51
C ALA A 306 -10.76 5.69 32.37
N VAL A 307 -9.97 6.15 31.39
CA VAL A 307 -9.56 5.38 30.20
C VAL A 307 -8.90 4.05 30.57
N LYS A 308 -8.22 3.99 31.72
CA LYS A 308 -7.62 2.78 32.31
C LYS A 308 -8.61 1.68 32.69
N ASP A 309 -9.89 2.01 32.88
CA ASP A 309 -10.93 1.07 33.30
C ASP A 309 -11.74 0.54 32.11
N GLN A 310 -11.36 0.92 30.89
CA GLN A 310 -11.98 0.44 29.65
C GLN A 310 -11.15 -0.71 29.08
N THR A 311 -11.75 -1.91 29.05
CA THR A 311 -11.17 -3.09 28.42
C THR A 311 -11.10 -2.90 26.90
N MET A 312 -10.10 -3.52 26.25
CA MET A 312 -10.07 -3.63 24.78
C MET A 312 -11.41 -4.17 24.29
N VAL A 313 -11.98 -3.53 23.28
CA VAL A 313 -13.28 -3.92 22.73
C VAL A 313 -13.12 -5.27 22.04
N GLU A 314 -13.49 -6.35 22.73
CA GLU A 314 -13.63 -7.67 22.14
C GLU A 314 -14.83 -7.67 21.19
N ARG A 315 -14.54 -7.41 19.91
CA ARG A 315 -15.28 -7.83 18.69
C ARG A 315 -16.78 -8.10 18.89
N TYR A 316 -17.64 -7.12 18.61
CA TYR A 316 -19.10 -7.31 18.58
C TYR A 316 -19.60 -7.78 17.21
N HIS A 317 -20.21 -8.97 17.13
CA HIS A 317 -20.78 -9.64 15.94
C HIS A 317 -22.16 -9.08 15.49
N CYS A 318 -22.43 -9.12 14.17
CA CYS A 318 -23.73 -9.46 13.57
C CYS A 318 -23.58 -9.79 12.07
N ASP A 319 -24.35 -10.79 11.63
CA ASP A 319 -24.31 -11.49 10.35
C ASP A 319 -24.88 -10.67 9.18
N CYS A 320 -24.23 -10.74 8.01
CA CYS A 320 -24.90 -10.42 6.76
C CYS A 320 -25.79 -11.62 6.38
N PRO A 321 -27.05 -11.42 5.95
CA PRO A 321 -27.89 -12.52 5.50
C PRO A 321 -27.38 -12.98 4.14
N GLY A 322 -26.56 -14.02 4.10
CA GLY A 322 -26.14 -14.65 2.86
C GLY A 322 -25.02 -15.67 3.06
N PRO A 323 -25.00 -16.78 2.33
CA PRO A 323 -23.91 -17.74 2.42
C PRO A 323 -22.69 -17.20 1.65
N LEU A 324 -21.52 -17.22 2.30
CA LEU A 324 -20.14 -17.17 1.74
C LEU A 324 -19.39 -15.81 1.78
N PRO A 325 -18.04 -15.84 1.90
CA PRO A 325 -17.23 -14.72 2.36
C PRO A 325 -16.98 -13.77 1.21
N ILE A 326 -17.53 -12.56 1.27
CA ILE A 326 -17.26 -11.54 0.25
C ILE A 326 -16.96 -10.24 0.95
N ILE A 327 -15.71 -9.79 0.84
CA ILE A 327 -15.33 -8.39 1.03
C ILE A 327 -16.03 -7.64 -0.10
N LEU A 328 -17.23 -7.14 0.17
CA LEU A 328 -18.01 -6.34 -0.77
C LEU A 328 -17.54 -4.89 -0.68
N ASP A 329 -17.21 -4.29 -1.82
CA ASP A 329 -17.03 -2.84 -1.94
C ASP A 329 -18.43 -2.23 -1.80
N CYS A 330 -18.70 -1.50 -0.72
CA CYS A 330 -20.00 -0.87 -0.49
C CYS A 330 -20.09 0.43 -1.29
N GLU A 331 -20.85 0.43 -2.39
CA GLU A 331 -21.12 1.65 -3.15
C GLU A 331 -22.10 2.58 -2.42
N VAL A 332 -21.83 3.88 -2.49
CA VAL A 332 -22.77 4.94 -2.11
C VAL A 332 -23.77 5.13 -3.25
N ARG A 333 -25.06 4.89 -3.01
CA ARG A 333 -26.14 5.42 -3.85
C ARG A 333 -26.80 6.59 -3.15
N GLU A 334 -27.03 7.67 -3.90
CA GLU A 334 -27.99 8.70 -3.47
C GLU A 334 -29.38 8.08 -3.45
N LEU A 335 -30.02 8.05 -2.29
CA LEU A 335 -31.43 7.70 -2.16
C LEU A 335 -32.26 8.72 -2.94
N PRO A 336 -33.21 8.30 -3.80
CA PRO A 336 -34.18 9.21 -4.38
C PRO A 336 -34.90 9.97 -3.27
N ALA A 337 -35.08 11.28 -3.45
CA ALA A 337 -35.76 12.11 -2.46
C ALA A 337 -37.16 11.55 -2.15
N GLY A 338 -37.34 11.04 -0.91
CA GLY A 338 -38.63 10.53 -0.43
C GLY A 338 -38.64 9.09 0.08
N GLU A 339 -37.53 8.34 -0.01
CA GLU A 339 -37.41 7.03 0.66
C GLU A 339 -36.88 7.17 2.08
N ASP A 340 -37.49 6.39 2.99
CA ASP A 340 -37.25 6.45 4.43
C ASP A 340 -35.86 5.88 4.76
N ALA A 341 -34.99 6.70 5.38
CA ALA A 341 -33.61 6.33 5.73
C ALA A 341 -33.52 5.21 6.78
N SER A 342 -34.66 4.75 7.32
CA SER A 342 -34.80 3.63 8.24
C SER A 342 -35.15 2.29 7.58
N ALA A 343 -35.32 2.24 6.26
CA ALA A 343 -35.54 0.98 5.56
C ALA A 343 -34.24 0.13 5.56
N PRO A 344 -34.29 -1.15 5.96
CA PRO A 344 -33.14 -2.04 5.80
C PRO A 344 -32.80 -2.14 4.31
N VAL A 345 -31.54 -1.85 3.97
CA VAL A 345 -30.96 -2.01 2.63
C VAL A 345 -31.26 -3.45 2.18
N GLN A 346 -32.11 -3.61 1.16
CA GLN A 346 -32.50 -4.94 0.68
C GLN A 346 -31.37 -5.56 -0.16
N ASP A 347 -31.41 -6.88 -0.34
CA ASP A 347 -30.49 -7.75 -1.10
C ASP A 347 -30.14 -7.28 -2.55
N HIS A 348 -30.75 -6.18 -3.01
CA HIS A 348 -30.65 -5.64 -4.37
C HIS A 348 -29.91 -4.30 -4.46
N ASP A 349 -29.54 -3.70 -3.33
CA ASP A 349 -28.90 -2.37 -3.30
C ASP A 349 -27.38 -2.43 -3.41
N CYS A 350 -26.77 -3.57 -3.08
CA CYS A 350 -25.39 -3.88 -3.47
C CYS A 350 -25.37 -4.43 -4.90
N LYS A 351 -25.43 -3.56 -5.92
CA LYS A 351 -25.00 -3.99 -7.26
C LYS A 351 -23.50 -3.84 -7.36
N LEU A 352 -22.86 -4.92 -7.78
CA LEU A 352 -21.47 -5.01 -8.17
C LEU A 352 -21.27 -4.18 -9.44
N ASN A 353 -21.13 -2.85 -9.30
CA ASN A 353 -20.87 -1.96 -10.42
C ASN A 353 -19.36 -1.89 -10.63
N TRP A 354 -18.86 -2.90 -11.33
CA TRP A 354 -17.58 -2.83 -11.99
C TRP A 354 -17.55 -1.59 -12.91
N LYS A 355 -16.91 -0.52 -12.48
CA LYS A 355 -16.33 0.46 -13.41
C LYS A 355 -14.84 0.21 -13.52
N PRO A 356 -14.38 -0.50 -14.57
CA PRO A 356 -13.02 -0.30 -15.04
C PRO A 356 -13.04 1.06 -15.74
N ASP A 357 -12.50 2.11 -15.13
CA ASP A 357 -12.09 3.25 -15.94
C ASP A 357 -10.84 2.84 -16.72
N LEU A 358 -11.03 1.98 -17.72
CA LEU A 358 -10.21 1.99 -18.91
C LEU A 358 -10.63 3.23 -19.67
N ALA A 359 -9.79 4.26 -19.64
CA ALA A 359 -9.96 5.43 -20.47
C ALA A 359 -10.27 5.00 -21.92
N PRO A 360 -11.24 5.62 -22.60
CA PRO A 360 -11.45 5.35 -24.01
C PRO A 360 -10.19 5.77 -24.77
N LEU A 361 -9.61 4.82 -25.50
CA LEU A 361 -8.65 5.11 -26.56
C LEU A 361 -9.27 6.16 -27.49
N ARG A 362 -8.59 7.30 -27.62
CA ARG A 362 -8.73 8.20 -28.77
C ARG A 362 -7.37 8.35 -29.42
#